data_AF-A0A556QRM1-F1
#
_entry.id   AF-A0A556QRM1-F1
#
_cell.length_a   1.000
_cell.length_b   1.000
_cell.length_c   1.000
_cell.angle_alpha   90.00
_cell.angle_beta   90.00
_cell.angle_gamma   90.00
#
_symmetry.space_group_name_H-M   'P 1'
#
loop_
_entity.id
_entity.type
_entity.pdbx_description
1 polymer ?
#
loop_
_entity_poly.entity_id
_entity_poly.type
_entity_poly.pdbx_seq_one_letter_code
_entity_poly.pdbx_strand_id
1 'polypeptide(L)'
;MYIRRLSLVALAAVLTSSLFAEIFTLTDKQGRSITADVLSVEDDKARIKRSDGQQFDLSLSLLTDEDQKKLNEWDALEDAKPKPIPANAIEVITSRAKFSSNKVETTETYQEQVFRSDGMGGGRTVMETRTRILVTTTEQWGYSVTVTNRLLGPLTGLRAEYALFTNSNNPTRGASGPLAIGTLKSRGNIILKTTSVPLVKSAYKGTSPKPAGGQLYGIWVRVYRGDELIHESSSPDTLRTKATW
;
A
#
# COMPACT_ATOMS: atom_id res chain seq x y z
N MET A 1 -13.59 -44.20 -8.82
CA MET A 1 -14.41 -43.12 -9.43
C MET A 1 -13.51 -41.87 -9.50
N TYR A 2 -12.91 -41.59 -10.66
CA TYR A 2 -11.88 -40.55 -10.82
C TYR A 2 -12.55 -39.20 -11.16
N ILE A 3 -12.44 -38.22 -10.25
CA ILE A 3 -12.95 -36.87 -10.46
C ILE A 3 -11.87 -36.06 -11.20
N ARG A 4 -12.03 -35.89 -12.51
CA ARG A 4 -11.23 -34.97 -13.34
C ARG A 4 -11.49 -33.54 -12.89
N ARG A 5 -10.49 -32.87 -12.33
CA ARG A 5 -10.52 -31.44 -12.03
C ARG A 5 -10.30 -30.66 -13.33
N LEU A 6 -11.33 -29.92 -13.77
CA LEU A 6 -11.23 -28.94 -14.84
C LEU A 6 -10.37 -27.77 -14.34
N SER A 7 -9.19 -27.60 -14.91
CA SER A 7 -8.34 -26.43 -14.70
C SER A 7 -8.95 -25.25 -15.47
N LEU A 8 -9.57 -24.32 -14.75
CA LEU A 8 -10.06 -23.07 -15.30
C LEU A 8 -8.86 -22.13 -15.51
N VAL A 9 -8.38 -22.04 -16.74
CA VAL A 9 -7.33 -21.09 -17.15
C VAL A 9 -7.98 -19.70 -17.20
N ALA A 10 -7.77 -18.91 -16.15
CA ALA A 10 -8.16 -17.51 -16.14
C ALA A 10 -7.22 -16.72 -17.07
N LEU A 11 -7.72 -16.39 -18.25
CA LEU A 11 -7.07 -15.52 -19.23
C LEU A 11 -7.03 -14.10 -18.65
N ALA A 12 -5.91 -13.74 -18.01
CA ALA A 12 -5.66 -12.37 -17.56
C ALA A 12 -5.46 -11.49 -18.79
N ALA A 13 -6.52 -10.76 -19.19
CA ALA A 13 -6.42 -9.68 -20.16
C ALA A 13 -5.56 -8.57 -19.53
N VAL A 14 -4.27 -8.56 -19.88
CA VAL A 14 -3.38 -7.44 -19.58
C VAL A 14 -3.87 -6.26 -20.41
N LEU A 15 -4.69 -5.40 -19.79
CA LEU A 15 -4.98 -4.06 -20.27
C LEU A 15 -3.68 -3.27 -20.21
N THR A 16 -2.84 -3.43 -21.22
CA THR A 16 -1.79 -2.45 -21.51
C THR A 16 -2.52 -1.18 -21.88
N SER A 17 -2.64 -0.26 -20.92
CA SER A 17 -2.95 1.14 -21.21
C SER A 17 -1.82 1.67 -22.08
N SER A 18 -1.98 1.51 -23.40
CA SER A 18 -1.15 2.18 -24.37
C SER A 18 -1.28 3.66 -24.06
N LEU A 19 -0.19 4.24 -23.57
CA LEU A 19 0.04 5.68 -23.62
C LEU A 19 0.00 6.01 -25.11
N PHE A 20 -1.19 6.26 -25.63
CA PHE A 20 -1.36 6.71 -26.99
C PHE A 20 -0.71 8.08 -27.03
N ALA A 21 0.50 8.13 -27.56
CA ALA A 21 1.07 9.38 -28.03
C ALA A 21 0.03 10.00 -28.97
N GLU A 22 -0.31 11.25 -28.72
CA GLU A 22 -1.31 11.95 -29.51
C GLU A 22 -0.75 12.11 -30.93
N ILE A 23 -1.47 11.57 -31.92
CA ILE A 23 -1.03 11.59 -33.31
C ILE A 23 -1.36 12.97 -33.88
N PHE A 24 -0.34 13.74 -34.24
CA PHE A 24 -0.49 15.04 -34.88
C PHE A 24 -0.37 14.93 -36.39
N THR A 25 -1.18 15.69 -37.12
CA THR A 25 -0.96 15.94 -38.55
C THR A 25 -0.42 17.36 -38.69
N LEU A 26 0.88 17.46 -38.93
CA LEU A 26 1.62 18.72 -39.01
C LEU A 26 1.79 19.11 -40.47
N THR A 27 1.59 20.38 -40.80
CA THR A 27 1.69 20.93 -42.15
C THR A 27 2.79 21.99 -42.20
N ASP A 28 3.66 21.88 -43.19
CA ASP A 28 4.72 22.86 -43.42
C ASP A 28 4.23 24.08 -44.22
N LYS A 29 5.07 25.13 -44.29
CA LYS A 29 4.78 26.35 -45.06
C LYS A 29 4.64 26.12 -46.58
N GLN A 30 5.04 24.95 -47.09
CA GLN A 30 4.89 24.55 -48.50
C GLN A 30 3.60 23.75 -48.73
N GLY A 31 2.79 23.51 -47.70
CA GLY A 31 1.55 22.74 -47.76
C GLY A 31 1.74 21.23 -47.74
N ARG A 32 2.94 20.74 -47.39
CA ARG A 32 3.20 19.30 -47.20
C ARG A 32 2.80 18.90 -45.79
N SER A 33 2.02 17.83 -45.65
CA SER A 33 1.58 17.33 -44.35
C SER A 33 2.29 16.03 -43.96
N ILE A 34 2.49 15.86 -42.66
CA ILE A 34 3.10 14.68 -42.06
C ILE A 34 2.34 14.26 -40.82
N THR A 35 2.01 12.97 -40.72
CA THR A 35 1.40 12.39 -39.53
C THR A 35 2.46 11.74 -38.66
N ALA A 36 2.59 12.20 -37.41
CA ALA A 36 3.62 11.73 -36.50
C ALA A 36 3.21 11.91 -35.02
N ASP A 37 3.81 11.09 -34.17
CA ASP A 37 3.76 11.23 -32.72
C ASP A 37 4.78 12.30 -32.30
N VAL A 38 4.37 13.27 -31.49
CA VAL A 38 5.28 14.27 -30.94
C VAL A 38 5.91 13.71 -29.66
N LEU A 39 7.25 13.67 -29.61
CA LEU A 39 7.99 13.11 -28.47
C LEU A 39 8.45 14.20 -27.49
N SER A 40 8.94 15.33 -28.00
CA SER A 40 9.31 16.50 -27.21
C SER A 40 9.33 17.74 -28.09
N VAL A 41 9.16 18.91 -27.48
CA VAL A 41 9.39 20.22 -28.11
C VAL A 41 10.45 20.92 -27.28
N GLU A 42 11.55 21.31 -27.91
CA GLU A 42 12.65 22.02 -27.26
C GLU A 42 13.08 23.16 -28.19
N ASP A 43 13.02 24.40 -27.69
CA ASP A 43 13.36 25.62 -28.43
C ASP A 43 12.57 25.76 -29.76
N ASP A 44 13.25 25.73 -30.92
CA ASP A 44 12.66 25.79 -32.27
C ASP A 44 12.51 24.39 -32.90
N LYS A 45 12.62 23.30 -32.13
CA LYS A 45 12.61 21.94 -32.68
C LYS A 45 11.60 21.05 -31.97
N ALA A 46 10.76 20.38 -32.75
CA ALA A 46 9.92 19.28 -32.30
C ALA A 46 10.57 17.95 -32.70
N ARG A 47 10.87 17.09 -31.74
CA ARG A 47 11.28 15.71 -32.02
C ARG A 47 10.04 14.87 -32.24
N ILE A 48 9.89 14.31 -33.43
CA ILE A 48 8.70 13.55 -33.82
C ILE A 48 9.04 12.14 -34.29
N LYS A 49 8.10 11.21 -34.17
CA LYS A 49 8.20 9.82 -34.62
C LYS A 49 7.08 9.52 -35.62
N ARG A 50 7.44 9.14 -36.84
CA ARG A 50 6.46 8.76 -37.88
C ARG A 50 5.90 7.37 -37.66
N SER A 51 4.84 7.05 -38.39
CA SER A 51 4.21 5.73 -38.44
C SER A 51 5.13 4.60 -38.92
N ASP A 52 6.17 4.92 -39.69
CA ASP A 52 7.22 3.97 -40.10
C ASP A 52 8.27 3.69 -38.99
N GLY A 53 8.15 4.38 -37.84
CA GLY A 53 9.02 4.25 -36.68
C GLY A 53 10.25 5.16 -36.70
N GLN A 54 10.50 5.90 -37.79
CA GLN A 54 11.64 6.82 -37.87
C GLN A 54 11.42 8.06 -37.00
N GLN A 55 12.49 8.50 -36.34
CA GLN A 55 12.52 9.71 -35.51
C GLN A 55 13.38 10.78 -36.17
N PHE A 56 12.95 12.03 -36.12
CA PHE A 56 13.71 13.19 -36.61
C PHE A 56 13.30 14.45 -35.87
N ASP A 57 14.19 15.44 -35.94
CA ASP A 57 13.96 16.76 -35.39
C ASP A 57 13.39 17.66 -36.49
N LEU A 58 12.20 18.19 -36.26
CA LEU A 58 11.48 19.08 -37.17
C LEU A 58 11.54 20.51 -36.64
N SER A 59 12.06 21.44 -37.44
CA SER A 59 12.07 22.86 -37.07
C SER A 59 10.66 23.44 -37.06
N LEU A 60 10.24 24.05 -35.95
CA LEU A 60 8.93 24.70 -35.78
C LEU A 60 8.77 25.85 -36.79
N SER A 61 9.85 26.57 -37.09
CA SER A 61 9.89 27.61 -38.11
C SER A 61 9.52 27.15 -39.54
N LEU A 62 9.56 25.85 -39.84
CA LEU A 62 9.12 25.27 -41.11
C LEU A 62 7.60 24.97 -41.14
N LEU A 63 6.95 24.90 -39.98
CA LEU A 63 5.53 24.58 -39.84
C LEU A 63 4.64 25.81 -40.07
N THR A 64 3.37 25.57 -40.37
CA THR A 64 2.35 26.62 -40.34
C THR A 64 2.18 27.19 -38.93
N ASP A 65 1.74 28.44 -38.84
CA ASP A 65 1.58 29.13 -37.55
C ASP A 65 0.54 28.44 -36.65
N GLU A 66 -0.47 27.79 -37.26
CA GLU A 66 -1.48 27.02 -36.54
C GLU A 66 -0.87 25.80 -35.84
N ASP A 67 -0.03 25.04 -36.55
CA ASP A 67 0.59 23.84 -35.98
C ASP A 67 1.71 24.19 -34.99
N GLN A 68 2.44 25.29 -35.20
CA GLN A 68 3.35 25.84 -34.19
C GLN A 68 2.61 26.12 -32.88
N LYS A 69 1.43 26.75 -32.95
CA LYS A 69 0.62 27.04 -31.77
C LYS A 69 0.16 25.75 -31.06
N LYS A 70 -0.32 24.76 -31.82
CA LYS A 70 -0.72 23.46 -31.25
C LYS A 70 0.42 22.76 -30.52
N LEU A 71 1.62 22.75 -31.12
CA LEU A 71 2.80 22.13 -30.51
C LEU A 71 3.23 22.86 -29.24
N ASN A 72 3.17 24.19 -29.22
CA ASN A 72 3.47 24.97 -28.01
C ASN A 72 2.44 24.76 -26.89
N GLU A 73 1.15 24.65 -27.24
CA GLU A 73 0.10 24.32 -26.27
C GLU A 73 0.26 22.90 -25.73
N TRP A 74 0.62 21.94 -26.59
CA TRP A 74 0.93 20.57 -26.19
C TRP A 74 2.15 20.50 -25.28
N ASP A 75 3.22 21.23 -25.61
CA ASP A 75 4.44 21.29 -24.81
C ASP A 75 4.16 21.87 -23.42
N ALA A 76 3.38 22.97 -23.35
CA ALA A 76 2.94 23.53 -22.08
C ALA A 76 2.10 22.55 -21.25
N LEU A 77 1.30 21.69 -21.88
CA LEU A 77 0.53 20.63 -21.21
C LEU A 77 1.42 19.47 -20.74
N GLU A 78 2.42 19.07 -21.53
CA GLU A 78 3.40 18.03 -21.14
C GLU A 78 4.31 18.52 -20.01
N ASP A 79 4.80 19.75 -20.07
CA ASP A 79 5.61 20.36 -19.02
C ASP A 79 4.82 20.54 -17.71
N ALA A 80 3.50 20.72 -17.82
CA ALA A 80 2.61 20.71 -16.67
C ALA A 80 2.44 19.30 -16.06
N LYS A 81 2.74 18.22 -16.81
CA LYS A 81 2.70 16.87 -16.25
C LYS A 81 3.87 16.67 -15.27
N PRO A 82 3.61 16.04 -14.13
CA PRO A 82 4.63 15.90 -13.10
C PRO A 82 5.72 14.91 -13.57
N LYS A 83 6.96 15.41 -13.74
CA LYS A 83 8.13 14.61 -14.17
C LYS A 83 8.24 13.28 -13.40
N PRO A 84 8.52 12.15 -14.05
CA PRO A 84 8.53 10.84 -13.39
C PRO A 84 9.50 10.83 -12.19
N ILE A 85 9.06 10.21 -11.10
CA ILE A 85 9.84 10.14 -9.86
C ILE A 85 10.76 8.91 -9.95
N PRO A 86 12.08 9.06 -9.73
CA PRO A 86 12.97 7.90 -9.75
C PRO A 86 12.63 6.95 -8.59
N ALA A 87 12.78 5.64 -8.79
CA ALA A 87 12.34 4.61 -7.83
C ALA A 87 12.93 4.75 -6.40
N ASN A 88 14.08 5.41 -6.28
CA ASN A 88 14.78 5.67 -5.02
C ASN A 88 14.53 7.08 -4.42
N ALA A 89 13.62 7.86 -5.01
CA ALA A 89 13.27 9.20 -4.55
C ALA A 89 12.54 9.21 -3.21
N ILE A 90 11.83 8.13 -2.89
CA ILE A 90 11.07 8.00 -1.65
C ILE A 90 11.58 6.81 -0.86
N GLU A 91 11.73 7.02 0.43
CA GLU A 91 11.97 5.97 1.40
C GLU A 91 10.80 5.91 2.38
N VAL A 92 10.30 4.70 2.62
CA VAL A 92 9.24 4.43 3.59
C VAL A 92 9.79 3.54 4.69
N ILE A 93 9.78 4.05 5.92
CA ILE A 93 10.14 3.31 7.13
C ILE A 93 8.89 3.09 7.95
N THR A 94 8.66 1.85 8.39
CA THR A 94 7.51 1.50 9.22
C THR A 94 7.97 1.05 10.60
N SER A 95 7.31 1.54 11.64
CA SER A 95 7.56 1.16 13.02
C SER A 95 6.26 0.77 13.70
N ARG A 96 6.22 -0.42 14.30
CA ARG A 96 5.04 -0.92 15.01
C ARG A 96 4.87 -0.17 16.32
N ALA A 97 3.65 0.28 16.61
CA ALA A 97 3.35 1.03 17.81
C ALA A 97 2.07 0.55 18.50
N LYS A 98 2.08 0.57 19.83
CA LYS A 98 0.88 0.40 20.66
C LYS A 98 0.32 1.77 20.98
N PHE A 99 -0.90 2.06 20.54
CA PHE A 99 -1.51 3.39 20.71
C PHE A 99 -2.29 3.51 22.02
N SER A 100 -2.98 2.45 22.44
CA SER A 100 -3.67 2.42 23.74
C SER A 100 -3.86 0.98 24.24
N SER A 101 -4.23 0.84 25.51
CA SER A 101 -4.55 -0.46 26.12
C SER A 101 -5.63 -0.31 27.17
N ASN A 102 -6.66 -1.14 27.09
CA ASN A 102 -7.75 -1.22 28.05
C ASN A 102 -7.76 -2.61 28.69
N LYS A 103 -7.93 -2.69 30.01
CA LYS A 103 -8.01 -3.95 30.75
C LYS A 103 -9.40 -4.10 31.35
N VAL A 104 -9.96 -5.31 31.22
CA VAL A 104 -11.24 -5.71 31.78
C VAL A 104 -11.01 -7.01 32.55
N GLU A 105 -11.39 -7.03 33.82
CA GLU A 105 -11.36 -8.25 34.64
C GLU A 105 -12.76 -8.84 34.71
N THR A 106 -12.88 -10.12 34.34
CA THR A 106 -14.12 -10.89 34.41
C THR A 106 -13.95 -12.03 35.41
N THR A 107 -14.84 -12.11 36.38
CA THR A 107 -14.85 -13.19 37.38
C THR A 107 -15.66 -14.37 36.83
N GLU A 108 -15.00 -15.51 36.61
CA GLU A 108 -15.63 -16.77 36.20
C GLU A 108 -15.72 -17.71 37.39
N THR A 109 -16.94 -18.13 37.74
CA THR A 109 -17.19 -19.13 38.79
C THR A 109 -17.55 -20.45 38.13
N TYR A 110 -16.85 -21.53 38.47
CA TYR A 110 -17.09 -22.86 37.93
C TYR A 110 -17.04 -23.93 39.02
N GLN A 111 -17.65 -25.08 38.77
CA GLN A 111 -17.63 -26.24 39.65
C GLN A 111 -16.57 -27.23 39.17
N GLU A 112 -15.65 -27.64 40.05
CA GLU A 112 -14.62 -28.63 39.74
C GLU A 112 -14.83 -29.88 40.61
N GLN A 113 -14.74 -31.07 40.02
CA GLN A 113 -14.68 -32.31 40.80
C GLN A 113 -13.28 -32.45 41.40
N VAL A 114 -13.19 -32.41 42.73
CA VAL A 114 -11.93 -32.58 43.45
C VAL A 114 -12.01 -33.90 44.22
N PHE A 115 -11.07 -34.80 43.94
CA PHE A 115 -10.91 -36.02 44.70
C PHE A 115 -10.16 -35.72 45.99
N ARG A 116 -10.79 -35.98 47.14
CA ARG A 116 -10.15 -35.87 48.45
C ARG A 116 -9.96 -37.27 49.03
N SER A 117 -8.72 -37.60 49.35
CA SER A 117 -8.41 -38.82 50.10
C SER A 117 -8.63 -38.55 51.59
N ASP A 118 -9.34 -39.44 52.27
CA ASP A 118 -9.60 -39.36 53.71
C ASP A 118 -8.49 -40.01 54.57
N GLY A 119 -7.39 -40.48 53.96
CA GLY A 119 -6.28 -41.11 54.66
C GLY A 119 -6.55 -42.55 55.14
N MET A 120 -7.76 -43.10 54.93
CA MET A 120 -8.14 -44.47 55.30
C MET A 120 -8.48 -45.35 54.09
N GLY A 121 -7.93 -45.04 52.92
CA GLY A 121 -8.21 -45.78 51.67
C GLY A 121 -9.59 -45.48 51.07
N GLY A 122 -10.37 -44.57 51.66
CA GLY A 122 -11.62 -44.04 51.12
C GLY A 122 -11.38 -42.76 50.32
N GLY A 123 -11.60 -42.82 49.01
CA GLY A 123 -11.70 -41.62 48.20
C GLY A 123 -13.12 -41.09 48.17
N ARG A 124 -13.34 -39.79 48.41
CA ARG A 124 -14.60 -39.12 48.06
C ARG A 124 -14.36 -38.05 47.02
N THR A 125 -15.14 -38.08 45.96
CA THR A 125 -15.23 -36.98 45.00
C THR A 125 -16.19 -35.93 45.57
N VAL A 126 -15.70 -34.72 45.78
CA VAL A 126 -16.51 -33.59 46.22
C VAL A 126 -16.54 -32.54 45.11
N MET A 127 -17.70 -31.96 44.85
CA MET A 127 -17.82 -30.78 43.99
C MET A 127 -17.35 -29.56 44.77
N GLU A 128 -16.33 -28.88 44.28
CA GLU A 128 -15.82 -27.66 44.89
C GLU A 128 -16.06 -26.47 43.93
N THR A 129 -16.75 -25.45 44.42
CA THR A 129 -16.87 -24.17 43.73
C THR A 129 -15.50 -23.51 43.71
N ARG A 130 -14.97 -23.24 42.51
CA ARG A 130 -13.75 -22.46 42.33
C ARG A 130 -14.05 -21.20 41.55
N THR A 131 -13.36 -20.13 41.94
CA THR A 131 -13.41 -18.85 41.23
C THR A 131 -12.08 -18.61 40.57
N ARG A 132 -12.10 -18.27 39.28
CA ARG A 132 -10.95 -17.76 38.55
C ARG A 132 -11.27 -16.36 38.02
N ILE A 133 -10.27 -15.50 38.00
CA ILE A 133 -10.39 -14.17 37.41
C ILE A 133 -9.76 -14.25 36.03
N LEU A 134 -10.57 -14.11 34.98
CA LEU A 134 -10.12 -13.96 33.60
C LEU A 134 -9.84 -12.48 33.33
N VAL A 135 -8.58 -12.14 33.14
CA VAL A 135 -8.16 -10.79 32.76
C VAL A 135 -8.10 -10.71 31.24
N THR A 136 -8.97 -9.92 30.65
CA THR A 136 -8.98 -9.60 29.22
C THR A 136 -8.35 -8.23 29.00
N THR A 137 -7.28 -8.16 28.22
CA THR A 137 -6.61 -6.92 27.83
C THR A 137 -6.83 -6.68 26.35
N THR A 138 -7.50 -5.58 25.99
CA THR A 138 -7.65 -5.13 24.62
C THR A 138 -6.62 -4.05 24.34
N GLU A 139 -5.68 -4.32 23.45
CA GLU A 139 -4.63 -3.38 23.04
C GLU A 139 -4.92 -2.85 21.63
N GLN A 140 -4.81 -1.55 21.43
CA GLN A 140 -4.94 -0.91 20.12
C GLN A 140 -3.54 -0.80 19.50
N TRP A 141 -3.30 -1.53 18.41
CA TRP A 141 -2.01 -1.57 17.74
C TRP A 141 -2.08 -0.99 16.33
N GLY A 142 -1.05 -0.27 15.91
CA GLY A 142 -0.91 0.26 14.56
C GLY A 142 0.55 0.42 14.16
N TYR A 143 0.79 1.25 13.15
CA TYR A 143 2.13 1.62 12.72
C TYR A 143 2.28 3.14 12.64
N SER A 144 3.49 3.60 12.93
CA SER A 144 3.99 4.87 12.47
C SER A 144 4.71 4.65 11.14
N VAL A 145 4.34 5.41 10.12
CA VAL A 145 4.88 5.36 8.77
C VAL A 145 5.63 6.66 8.52
N THR A 146 6.96 6.58 8.43
CA THR A 146 7.82 7.70 8.08
C THR A 146 8.07 7.67 6.59
N VAL A 147 7.67 8.73 5.88
CA VAL A 147 7.93 8.90 4.44
C VAL A 147 8.97 10.00 4.27
N THR A 148 10.07 9.67 3.62
CA THR A 148 11.22 10.57 3.42
C THR A 148 11.40 10.86 1.93
N ASN A 149 11.47 12.15 1.58
CA ASN A 149 11.86 12.62 0.26
C ASN A 149 13.39 12.64 0.16
N ARG A 150 13.97 11.90 -0.79
CA ARG A 150 15.41 11.85 -1.06
C ARG A 150 15.85 12.78 -2.19
N LEU A 151 14.93 13.49 -2.83
CA LEU A 151 15.24 14.45 -3.89
C LEU A 151 15.64 15.82 -3.32
N LEU A 152 16.28 16.62 -4.18
CA LEU A 152 16.62 18.02 -3.91
C LEU A 152 15.45 18.98 -4.17
N GLY A 153 14.39 18.53 -4.84
CA GLY A 153 13.16 19.28 -5.06
C GLY A 153 12.03 18.85 -4.11
N PRO A 154 11.01 19.71 -3.89
CA PRO A 154 9.80 19.32 -3.20
C PRO A 154 9.01 18.28 -4.03
N LEU A 155 8.31 17.38 -3.33
CA LEU A 155 7.36 16.46 -3.93
C LEU A 155 5.94 16.86 -3.50
N THR A 156 5.06 17.11 -4.47
CA THR A 156 3.67 17.51 -4.24
C THR A 156 2.71 16.41 -4.70
N GLY A 157 1.45 16.51 -4.26
CA GLY A 157 0.39 15.58 -4.67
C GLY A 157 0.59 14.15 -4.18
N LEU A 158 1.36 13.97 -3.09
CA LEU A 158 1.62 12.66 -2.54
C LEU A 158 0.45 12.18 -1.66
N ARG A 159 0.09 10.92 -1.82
CA ARG A 159 -0.80 10.18 -0.93
C ARG A 159 -0.22 8.81 -0.64
N ALA A 160 -0.45 8.28 0.55
CA ALA A 160 -0.17 6.90 0.85
C ALA A 160 -1.45 6.15 1.14
N GLU A 161 -1.44 4.86 0.89
CA GLU A 161 -2.45 3.90 1.33
C GLU A 161 -1.74 2.82 2.12
N TYR A 162 -2.44 2.24 3.10
CA TYR A 162 -1.91 1.13 3.88
C TYR A 162 -2.94 0.02 4.06
N ALA A 163 -2.43 -1.18 4.27
CA ALA A 163 -3.17 -2.33 4.77
C ALA A 163 -2.41 -2.97 5.94
N LEU A 164 -3.09 -3.14 7.07
CA LEU A 164 -2.62 -3.84 8.25
C LEU A 164 -3.08 -5.29 8.20
N PHE A 165 -2.19 -6.20 8.54
CA PHE A 165 -2.46 -7.63 8.53
C PHE A 165 -2.32 -8.22 9.93
N THR A 166 -3.28 -9.06 10.31
CA THR A 166 -3.23 -9.86 11.53
C THR A 166 -2.98 -11.32 11.19
N ASN A 167 -2.48 -12.10 12.16
CA ASN A 167 -2.14 -13.52 12.02
C ASN A 167 -0.94 -13.80 11.09
N SER A 168 0.11 -14.45 11.60
CA SER A 168 1.33 -14.75 10.83
C SER A 168 1.20 -15.94 9.87
N ASN A 169 0.32 -16.89 10.20
CA ASN A 169 0.20 -18.14 9.46
C ASN A 169 -0.70 -17.97 8.23
N ASN A 170 -1.76 -17.18 8.38
CA ASN A 170 -2.65 -16.80 7.30
C ASN A 170 -2.99 -15.30 7.45
N PRO A 171 -2.18 -14.41 6.86
CA PRO A 171 -2.35 -12.97 7.03
C PRO A 171 -3.72 -12.49 6.56
N THR A 172 -4.55 -12.06 7.49
CA THR A 172 -5.88 -11.50 7.20
C THR A 172 -5.82 -9.98 7.28
N ARG A 173 -6.44 -9.29 6.32
CA ARG A 173 -6.55 -7.83 6.35
C ARG A 173 -7.38 -7.39 7.55
N GLY A 174 -6.76 -6.65 8.47
CA GLY A 174 -7.39 -6.14 9.69
C GLY A 174 -7.94 -4.73 9.52
N ALA A 175 -7.14 -3.80 9.01
CA ALA A 175 -7.55 -2.42 8.73
C ALA A 175 -6.81 -1.88 7.51
N SER A 176 -7.42 -0.95 6.79
CA SER A 176 -6.78 -0.26 5.66
C SER A 176 -7.31 1.16 5.53
N GLY A 177 -6.54 2.03 4.91
CA GLY A 177 -7.03 3.37 4.61
C GLY A 177 -5.99 4.27 3.97
N PRO A 178 -6.40 5.49 3.59
CA PRO A 178 -5.49 6.51 3.09
C PRO A 178 -4.71 7.18 4.22
N LEU A 179 -3.54 7.73 3.88
CA LEU A 179 -2.73 8.63 4.68
C LEU A 179 -2.38 9.85 3.81
N ALA A 180 -2.81 11.04 4.23
CA ALA A 180 -2.51 12.27 3.52
C ALA A 180 -1.04 12.67 3.77
N ILE A 181 -0.23 12.72 2.71
CA ILE A 181 1.15 13.23 2.76
C ILE A 181 1.15 14.71 2.33
N GLY A 182 0.49 15.04 1.22
CA GLY A 182 0.45 16.39 0.67
C GLY A 182 1.78 16.74 0.01
N THR A 183 2.49 17.72 0.58
CA THR A 183 3.77 18.22 0.07
C THR A 183 4.92 17.84 1.00
N LEU A 184 5.87 17.08 0.48
CA LEU A 184 7.16 16.84 1.14
C LEU A 184 8.18 17.85 0.66
N LYS A 185 8.76 18.60 1.60
CA LYS A 185 9.89 19.50 1.32
C LYS A 185 11.09 18.70 0.78
N SER A 186 12.00 19.38 0.09
CA SER A 186 13.30 18.83 -0.30
C SER A 186 14.00 18.22 0.91
N ARG A 187 14.49 16.97 0.78
CA ARG A 187 15.11 16.20 1.87
C ARG A 187 14.26 16.07 3.15
N GLY A 188 12.97 16.39 3.08
CA GLY A 188 12.06 16.38 4.23
C GLY A 188 11.50 14.99 4.50
N ASN A 189 10.92 14.82 5.68
CA ASN A 189 10.14 13.65 6.03
C ASN A 189 8.82 14.04 6.71
N ILE A 190 7.87 13.10 6.73
CA ILE A 190 6.63 13.19 7.49
C ILE A 190 6.40 11.87 8.22
N ILE A 191 5.83 11.94 9.42
CA ILE A 191 5.44 10.76 10.21
C ILE A 191 3.92 10.70 10.25
N LEU A 192 3.37 9.62 9.73
CA LEU A 192 1.94 9.34 9.65
C LEU A 192 1.59 8.20 10.61
N LYS A 193 0.37 8.18 11.13
CA LYS A 193 -0.13 7.10 11.99
C LYS A 193 -1.28 6.39 11.29
N THR A 194 -1.25 5.06 11.27
CA THR A 194 -2.36 4.25 10.77
C THR A 194 -3.54 4.29 11.74
N THR A 195 -4.70 3.79 11.30
CA THR A 195 -5.72 3.33 12.25
C THR A 195 -5.18 2.17 13.08
N SER A 196 -5.75 1.95 14.26
CA SER A 196 -5.41 0.82 15.11
C SER A 196 -6.31 -0.38 14.87
N VAL A 197 -5.75 -1.57 15.11
CA VAL A 197 -6.46 -2.84 15.18
C VAL A 197 -6.51 -3.28 16.65
N PRO A 198 -7.68 -3.67 17.18
CA PRO A 198 -7.79 -4.23 18.51
C PRO A 198 -7.20 -5.64 18.57
N LEU A 199 -6.24 -5.88 19.46
CA LEU A 199 -5.72 -7.20 19.78
C LEU A 199 -6.15 -7.56 21.20
N VAL A 200 -6.84 -8.69 21.34
CA VAL A 200 -7.36 -9.18 22.63
C VAL A 200 -6.38 -10.19 23.22
N LYS A 201 -5.95 -10.01 24.47
CA LYS A 201 -5.18 -10.98 25.23
C LYS A 201 -6.01 -11.43 26.42
N SER A 202 -6.00 -12.71 26.73
CA SER A 202 -6.69 -13.23 27.91
C SER A 202 -5.76 -14.09 28.76
N ALA A 203 -5.87 -13.96 30.07
CA ALA A 203 -5.08 -14.69 31.04
C ALA A 203 -5.91 -14.95 32.29
N TYR A 204 -5.78 -16.12 32.91
CA TYR A 204 -6.27 -16.28 34.28
C TYR A 204 -5.29 -15.61 35.24
N LYS A 205 -5.78 -14.89 36.25
CA LYS A 205 -4.96 -14.23 37.26
C LYS A 205 -4.00 -15.24 37.90
N GLY A 206 -2.71 -14.93 37.92
CA GLY A 206 -1.65 -15.85 38.38
C GLY A 206 -1.05 -16.75 37.30
N THR A 207 -1.56 -16.71 36.06
CA THR A 207 -0.96 -17.38 34.90
C THR A 207 -0.36 -16.35 33.95
N SER A 208 0.72 -16.72 33.23
CA SER A 208 1.25 -15.88 32.15
C SER A 208 0.19 -15.74 31.06
N PRO A 209 -0.10 -14.51 30.59
CA PRO A 209 -1.02 -14.30 29.49
C PRO A 209 -0.58 -15.10 28.27
N LYS A 210 -1.43 -15.98 27.78
CA LYS A 210 -1.28 -16.50 26.43
C LYS A 210 -1.98 -15.51 25.50
N PRO A 211 -1.35 -15.07 24.40
CA PRO A 211 -2.05 -14.29 23.40
C PRO A 211 -3.15 -15.18 22.80
N ALA A 212 -4.36 -15.06 23.32
CA ALA A 212 -5.53 -15.74 22.76
C ALA A 212 -6.06 -15.02 21.51
N GLY A 213 -5.74 -13.73 21.35
CA GLY A 213 -6.09 -12.94 20.17
C GLY A 213 -4.92 -12.77 19.22
N GLY A 214 -5.27 -12.53 17.95
CA GLY A 214 -4.34 -12.42 16.84
C GLY A 214 -3.20 -11.46 17.11
N GLN A 215 -2.06 -11.71 16.48
CA GLN A 215 -0.93 -10.80 16.46
C GLN A 215 -1.08 -9.83 15.28
N LEU A 216 -0.72 -8.56 15.47
CA LEU A 216 -0.46 -7.66 14.35
C LEU A 216 0.79 -8.16 13.61
N TYR A 217 0.56 -8.82 12.48
CA TYR A 217 1.60 -9.51 11.73
C TYR A 217 2.49 -8.51 10.98
N GLY A 218 1.87 -7.56 10.28
CA GLY A 218 2.61 -6.63 9.45
C GLY A 218 1.77 -5.50 8.85
N ILE A 219 2.42 -4.71 8.00
CA ILE A 219 1.84 -3.61 7.23
C ILE A 219 2.33 -3.69 5.79
N TRP A 220 1.48 -3.31 4.85
CA TRP A 220 1.84 -3.03 3.48
C TRP A 220 1.46 -1.56 3.20
N VAL A 221 2.36 -0.78 2.60
CA VAL A 221 2.17 0.63 2.26
C VAL A 221 2.45 0.85 0.77
N ARG A 222 1.54 1.56 0.10
CA ARG A 222 1.73 2.08 -1.27
C ARG A 222 1.71 3.60 -1.25
N VAL A 223 2.67 4.24 -1.92
CA VAL A 223 2.75 5.68 -2.07
C VAL A 223 2.48 6.03 -3.51
N TYR A 224 1.57 6.97 -3.72
CA TYR A 224 1.13 7.45 -5.02
C TYR A 224 1.42 8.93 -5.18
N ARG A 225 1.59 9.37 -6.43
CA ARG A 225 1.49 10.76 -6.85
C ARG A 225 0.37 10.87 -7.88
N GLY A 226 -0.73 11.50 -7.51
CA GLY A 226 -1.97 11.35 -8.27
C GLY A 226 -2.40 9.88 -8.30
N ASP A 227 -2.43 9.30 -9.50
CA ASP A 227 -2.76 7.89 -9.75
C ASP A 227 -1.53 6.99 -10.01
N GLU A 228 -0.35 7.59 -10.11
CA GLU A 228 0.90 6.88 -10.36
C GLU A 228 1.43 6.25 -9.06
N LEU A 229 1.60 4.92 -9.04
CA LEU A 229 2.27 4.21 -7.96
C LEU A 229 3.78 4.44 -8.05
N ILE A 230 4.35 5.18 -7.10
CA ILE A 230 5.76 5.56 -7.11
C ILE A 230 6.61 4.76 -6.12
N HIS A 231 6.00 4.18 -5.08
CA HIS A 231 6.71 3.35 -4.12
C HIS A 231 5.78 2.33 -3.45
N GLU A 232 6.30 1.13 -3.21
CA GLU A 232 5.60 0.07 -2.49
C GLU A 232 6.54 -0.60 -1.49
N SER A 233 6.11 -0.67 -0.23
CA SER A 233 6.87 -1.26 0.87
C SER A 233 6.00 -2.18 1.72
N SER A 234 6.59 -3.20 2.33
CA SER A 234 5.89 -4.14 3.20
C SER A 234 6.79 -4.54 4.37
N SER A 235 6.21 -4.76 5.54
CA SER A 235 6.93 -5.22 6.72
C SER A 235 6.07 -6.23 7.47
N PRO A 236 6.43 -7.54 7.47
CA PRO A 236 7.60 -8.14 6.79
C PRO A 236 7.41 -8.22 5.27
N ASP A 237 8.51 -8.35 4.52
CA ASP A 237 8.47 -8.48 3.04
C ASP A 237 7.69 -9.69 2.53
N THR A 238 7.63 -10.75 3.33
CA THR A 238 6.85 -11.95 3.01
C THR A 238 5.35 -11.68 2.84
N LEU A 239 4.84 -10.53 3.32
CA LEU A 239 3.45 -10.14 3.11
C LEU A 239 3.05 -10.09 1.63
N ARG A 240 3.92 -9.61 0.75
CA ARG A 240 3.61 -9.50 -0.69
C ARG A 240 3.35 -10.86 -1.35
N THR A 241 3.89 -11.93 -0.77
CA THR A 241 3.72 -13.30 -1.27
C THR A 241 2.56 -14.04 -0.62
N LYS A 242 2.15 -13.62 0.59
CA LYS A 242 1.15 -14.32 1.41
C LYS A 242 -0.23 -13.66 1.42
N ALA A 243 -0.30 -12.41 0.98
CA ALA A 243 -1.52 -11.60 1.03
C ALA A 243 -1.73 -10.86 -0.28
N THR A 244 -2.97 -10.44 -0.51
CA THR A 244 -3.33 -9.55 -1.60
C THR A 244 -3.46 -8.11 -1.10
N TRP A 245 -3.02 -7.16 -1.93
CA TRP A 245 -3.30 -5.73 -1.75
C TRP A 245 -4.79 -5.42 -1.97
#